data_AF-W2FZ43-F1
#
_entry.id   AF-W2FZ43-F1
#
_cell.length_a   1.000
_cell.length_b   1.000
_cell.length_c   1.000
_cell.angle_alpha   90.00
_cell.angle_beta   90.00
_cell.angle_gamma   90.00
#
_symmetry.space_group_name_H-M   'P 1'
#
loop_
_entity.id
_entity.type
_entity.pdbx_description
1 polymer ?
#
loop_
_entity_poly.entity_id
_entity_poly.type
_entity_poly.pdbx_seq_one_letter_code
_entity_poly.pdbx_strand_id
1 'polypeptide(L)' 'MPNAVFPDNARIQAFLRGHEMPMTTTGVRVFSGLPAARKYANSAQQTNCSFKMEPGGRGKEAYVTITKTRT' A
#
# COMPACT_ATOMS: atom_id res chain seq x y z
N MET A 1 7.80 12.52 -1.05
CA MET A 1 8.62 11.54 -1.84
C MET A 1 8.38 11.62 -3.37
N PRO A 2 8.91 12.63 -4.07
CA PRO A 2 8.63 12.81 -5.51
C PRO A 2 9.15 11.66 -6.40
N ASN A 3 10.23 10.98 -5.97
CA ASN A 3 10.87 9.89 -6.71
C ASN A 3 10.41 8.49 -6.27
N ALA A 4 9.27 8.37 -5.56
CA ALA A 4 8.75 7.07 -5.18
C ALA A 4 8.42 6.24 -6.43
N VAL A 5 8.89 4.99 -6.46
CA VAL A 5 8.60 4.03 -7.53
C VAL A 5 7.84 2.87 -6.94
N PHE A 6 6.68 2.56 -7.52
CA PHE A 6 5.84 1.46 -7.07
C PHE A 6 5.24 0.75 -8.28
N PRO A 7 6.00 -0.18 -8.89
CA PRO A 7 5.63 -0.77 -10.19
C PRO A 7 4.39 -1.67 -10.09
N ASP A 8 4.11 -2.19 -8.89
CA ASP A 8 2.97 -3.07 -8.62
C ASP A 8 1.61 -2.37 -8.73
N ASN A 9 1.56 -1.05 -8.53
CA ASN A 9 0.30 -0.31 -8.55
C ASN A 9 0.49 1.19 -8.78
N ALA A 10 0.03 1.69 -9.93
CA ALA A 10 0.13 3.09 -10.31
C ALA A 10 -0.62 4.04 -9.35
N ARG A 11 -1.73 3.60 -8.72
CA ARG A 11 -2.45 4.40 -7.71
C ARG A 11 -1.63 4.57 -6.44
N ILE A 12 -1.00 3.49 -5.97
CA ILE A 12 -0.12 3.54 -4.81
C ILE A 12 1.10 4.41 -5.14
N GLN A 13 1.66 4.31 -6.34
CA GLN A 13 2.76 5.18 -6.76
C GLN A 13 2.36 6.66 -6.77
N ALA A 14 1.22 7.00 -7.36
CA ALA A 14 0.71 8.37 -7.38
C ALA A 14 0.45 8.89 -5.97
N PHE A 15 -0.15 8.06 -5.10
CA PHE A 15 -0.30 8.35 -3.69
C PHE A 15 1.05 8.62 -3.04
N LEU A 16 2.04 7.72 -3.21
CA LEU A 16 3.38 7.85 -2.63
C LEU A 16 4.10 9.13 -3.06
N ARG A 17 3.90 9.55 -4.32
CA ARG A 17 4.46 10.80 -4.88
C ARG A 17 3.69 12.05 -4.44
N GLY A 18 2.39 11.92 -4.22
CA GLY A 18 1.52 13.00 -3.79
C GLY A 18 1.75 13.43 -2.34
N HIS A 19 0.96 14.40 -1.88
CA HIS A 19 1.03 14.91 -0.51
C HIS A 19 0.05 14.22 0.46
N GLU A 20 -0.78 13.29 -0.04
CA GLU A 20 -1.83 12.65 0.75
C GLU A 20 -1.29 11.62 1.75
N MET A 21 -1.84 11.57 2.96
CA MET A 21 -1.62 10.53 3.96
C MET A 21 -2.84 10.39 4.88
N PRO A 22 -3.32 9.18 5.25
CA PRO A 22 -3.04 7.82 4.73
C PRO A 22 -4.01 7.34 3.62
N MET A 23 -3.67 6.26 2.89
CA MET A 23 -4.54 5.64 1.88
C MET A 23 -4.79 4.16 2.16
N THR A 24 -6.02 3.70 1.98
CA THR A 24 -6.37 2.28 1.99
C THR A 24 -6.46 1.73 0.57
N THR A 25 -6.08 0.46 0.41
CA THR A 25 -6.23 -0.25 -0.88
C THR A 25 -7.63 -0.83 -1.08
N THR A 26 -8.57 -0.53 -0.18
CA THR A 26 -9.97 -0.94 -0.27
C THR A 26 -10.59 -0.40 -1.56
N GLY A 27 -11.15 -1.28 -2.40
CA GLY A 27 -11.68 -0.91 -3.73
C GLY A 27 -10.61 -0.62 -4.80
N VAL A 28 -9.33 -0.56 -4.43
CA VAL A 28 -8.20 -0.48 -5.38
C VAL A 28 -7.66 -1.88 -5.70
N ARG A 29 -7.61 -2.76 -4.69
CA ARG A 29 -7.19 -4.15 -4.83
C ARG A 29 -8.03 -5.01 -3.90
N VAL A 30 -8.62 -6.06 -4.44
CA VAL A 30 -9.33 -7.07 -3.65
C VAL A 30 -8.33 -8.14 -3.25
N PHE A 31 -8.21 -8.41 -1.97
CA PHE A 31 -7.39 -9.51 -1.47
C PHE A 31 -8.28 -10.70 -1.12
N SER A 32 -7.84 -11.90 -1.47
CA SER A 32 -8.58 -13.13 -1.15
C SER A 32 -8.64 -13.42 0.36
N GLY A 33 -7.87 -12.69 1.17
CA GLY A 33 -7.81 -12.85 2.62
C GLY A 33 -6.70 -12.02 3.25
N LEU A 34 -6.73 -11.95 4.59
CA LEU A 34 -5.68 -11.30 5.40
C LEU A 34 -4.27 -11.86 5.09
N PRO A 35 -4.06 -13.17 4.83
CA PRO A 35 -2.74 -13.68 4.42
C PRO A 35 -2.24 -13.07 3.11
N ALA A 36 -3.11 -12.83 2.14
CA ALA A 36 -2.74 -12.22 0.87
C ALA A 36 -2.38 -10.74 1.04
N ALA A 37 -3.18 -10.00 1.82
CA ALA A 37 -2.90 -8.62 2.19
C ALA A 37 -1.57 -8.49 2.96
N ARG A 38 -1.30 -9.41 3.90
CA ARG A 38 -0.04 -9.45 4.65
C ARG A 38 1.15 -9.79 3.78
N LYS A 39 1.01 -10.77 2.87
CA LYS A 39 2.07 -11.09 1.90
C LYS A 39 2.40 -9.87 1.04
N TYR A 40 1.38 -9.15 0.59
CA TYR A 40 1.55 -7.92 -0.18
C TYR A 40 2.29 -6.83 0.60
N ALA A 41 1.88 -6.59 1.85
CA ALA A 41 2.55 -5.64 2.74
C ALA A 41 4.05 -5.96 2.94
N ASN A 42 4.40 -7.25 3.02
CA ASN A 42 5.78 -7.70 3.18
C ASN A 42 6.56 -7.78 1.87
N SER A 43 5.91 -8.01 0.72
CA SER A 43 6.57 -8.11 -0.58
C SER A 43 6.81 -6.76 -1.26
N ALA A 44 6.16 -5.71 -0.76
CA ALA A 44 6.28 -4.36 -1.30
C ALA A 44 7.72 -3.83 -1.11
N GLN A 45 8.53 -3.90 -2.17
CA GLN A 45 9.85 -3.28 -2.16
C GLN A 45 9.71 -1.77 -2.11
N GLN A 46 10.45 -1.16 -1.19
CA GLN A 46 10.45 0.28 -1.00
C GLN A 46 11.66 0.88 -1.70
N THR A 47 11.47 1.30 -2.94
CA THR A 47 12.54 1.94 -3.72
C THR A 47 12.35 3.46 -3.68
N ASN A 48 13.31 4.17 -3.07
CA ASN A 48 13.27 5.63 -2.88
C ASN A 48 11.99 6.14 -2.17
N CYS A 49 11.36 5.29 -1.37
CA CYS A 49 10.19 5.61 -0.58
C CYS A 49 10.22 4.90 0.78
N SER A 50 9.48 5.43 1.75
CA SER A 50 9.35 4.88 3.10
C SER A 50 7.90 5.00 3.52
N PHE A 51 7.25 3.85 3.60
CA PHE A 51 5.86 3.75 4.01
C PHE A 51 5.67 2.52 4.89
N LYS A 52 4.62 2.52 5.69
CA LYS A 52 4.17 1.37 6.45
C LYS A 52 2.96 0.81 5.75
N MET A 53 2.94 -0.51 5.56
CA MET A 53 1.78 -1.23 5.07
C MET A 53 1.21 -2.07 6.20
N GLU A 54 -0.04 -1.83 6.56
CA GLU A 54 -0.74 -2.58 7.59
C GLU A 54 -1.90 -3.34 6.96
N PRO A 55 -1.83 -4.69 6.93
CA PRO A 55 -2.94 -5.49 6.45
C PRO A 55 -4.08 -5.47 7.46
N GLY A 56 -5.29 -5.26 6.97
CA GLY A 56 -6.53 -5.25 7.75
C GLY A 56 -7.65 -5.98 7.01
N GLY A 57 -8.82 -6.04 7.65
CA GLY A 57 -10.02 -6.66 7.08
C GLY A 57 -10.08 -8.18 7.28
N ARG A 58 -11.15 -8.81 6.77
CA ARG A 58 -11.43 -10.23 6.98
C ARG A 58 -12.00 -10.85 5.70
N GLY A 59 -11.54 -12.06 5.34
CA GLY A 59 -12.00 -12.75 4.14
C GLY A 59 -11.86 -11.91 2.87
N LYS A 60 -12.95 -11.76 2.11
CA LYS A 60 -13.00 -10.99 0.85
C LYS A 60 -12.87 -9.48 1.04
N GLU A 61 -12.96 -8.99 2.27
CA GLU A 61 -12.82 -7.57 2.62
C GLU A 61 -11.41 -7.26 3.15
N ALA A 62 -10.44 -8.14 2.92
CA ALA A 62 -9.05 -7.85 3.28
C ALA A 62 -8.54 -6.64 2.48
N TYR A 63 -7.85 -5.74 3.17
CA TYR A 63 -7.26 -4.53 2.61
C TYR A 63 -5.88 -4.28 3.22
N VAL A 64 -5.13 -3.36 2.64
CA VAL A 64 -3.84 -2.87 3.15
C VAL A 64 -3.92 -1.36 3.28
N THR A 65 -3.65 -0.85 4.48
CA THR A 65 -3.48 0.58 4.74
C THR A 65 -2.04 0.96 4.50
N ILE A 66 -1.81 1.97 3.68
CA ILE A 66 -0.49 2.47 3.32
C ILE A 66 -0.33 3.86 3.94
N THR A 67 0.60 3.96 4.88
CA THR A 67 0.91 5.19 5.61
C THR A 67 2.33 5.58 5.30
N LYS A 68 2.58 6.76 4.73
CA LYS A 68 3.95 7.22 4.48
C LYS A 68 4.62 7.56 5.81
N THR A 69 5.87 7.12 6.00
CA THR A 69 6.62 7.35 7.24
C THR A 69 7.69 8.44 7.08
N ARG A 70 7.91 8.92 5.86
CA ARG A 70 8.83 10.02 5.56
C ARG A 70 8.10 10.98 4.61
N THR A 71 8.20 12.27 4.86
CA THR A 71 7.61 13.33 4.02
C THR A 71 8.56 13.65 2.86
#